data_AF-A0A6B0SYR2-F1
#
_entry.id   AF-A0A6B0SYR2-F1
#
_cell.length_a   1.000
_cell.length_b   1.000
_cell.length_c   1.000
_cell.angle_alpha   90.00
_cell.angle_beta   90.00
_cell.angle_gamma   90.00
#
_symmetry.space_group_name_H-M   'P 1'
#
loop_
_entity.id
_entity.type
_entity.pdbx_description
1 polymer ?
#
loop_
_entity_poly.entity_id
_entity_poly.type
_entity_poly.pdbx_seq_one_letter_code
_entity_poly.pdbx_strand_id
1 'polypeptide(L)'
;MREFGFELRLCAHLEASGVPGVGDVGVVARQLGTSVHAAGGRIVDAMCVLPGPEYGERVELTSDTIPPAVLDAVVPVGEFERATRVFDGPPERAHALAERGADTGFLDVARRNGQTVVRQTTRYPEWVGGLVGVENKPDLGTPGSLDAQMRHDASLGVLDYAIVATESHVTRAHLNRLPDAVGVWRVDFEDDDPIEVVRAPSRLDTSGPGLEVLDAEPGKTNVRAVTAAA
;
A
#
# COMPACT_ATOMS: atom_id res chain seq x y z
N MET A 1 19.55 17.25 -4.50
CA MET A 1 20.03 15.88 -4.16
C MET A 1 19.83 14.93 -5.36
N ARG A 2 20.37 13.69 -5.38
CA ARG A 2 19.89 12.67 -6.35
C ARG A 2 18.54 12.12 -5.86
N GLU A 3 17.63 11.78 -6.78
CA GLU A 3 16.28 11.27 -6.45
C GLU A 3 16.30 10.13 -5.42
N PHE A 4 17.21 9.17 -5.58
CA PHE A 4 17.36 8.05 -4.64
C PHE A 4 17.76 8.48 -3.21
N GLY A 5 18.65 9.48 -3.09
CA GLY A 5 19.06 9.98 -1.77
C GLY A 5 17.93 10.72 -1.07
N PHE A 6 17.14 11.47 -1.85
CA PHE A 6 15.95 12.15 -1.37
C PHE A 6 14.91 11.15 -0.85
N GLU A 7 14.59 10.12 -1.65
CA GLU A 7 13.66 9.05 -1.28
C GLU A 7 14.06 8.37 0.03
N LEU A 8 15.33 7.95 0.17
CA LEU A 8 15.80 7.26 1.37
C LEU A 8 15.70 8.13 2.62
N ARG A 9 16.14 9.39 2.56
CA ARG A 9 16.08 10.30 3.71
C ARG A 9 14.65 10.60 4.10
N LEU A 10 13.77 10.78 3.12
CA LEU A 10 12.35 11.00 3.38
C LEU A 10 11.70 9.77 4.03
N CYS A 11 11.93 8.56 3.49
CA CYS A 11 11.39 7.33 4.07
C CYS A 11 11.83 7.15 5.53
N ALA A 12 13.13 7.32 5.82
CA ALA A 12 13.64 7.22 7.19
C ALA A 12 13.00 8.24 8.13
N HIS A 13 12.74 9.47 7.64
CA HIS A 13 12.05 10.48 8.43
C HIS A 13 10.58 10.10 8.71
N LEU A 14 9.86 9.61 7.70
CA LEU A 14 8.46 9.18 7.83
C LEU A 14 8.30 7.96 8.76
N GLU A 15 9.25 7.02 8.72
CA GLU A 15 9.31 5.90 9.68
C GLU A 15 9.49 6.39 11.13
N ALA A 16 10.29 7.43 11.34
CA ALA A 16 10.60 7.92 12.68
C ALA A 16 9.54 8.88 13.25
N SER A 17 8.91 9.69 12.39
CA SER A 17 8.12 10.86 12.81
C SER A 17 6.66 10.83 12.32
N GLY A 18 6.29 9.82 11.53
CA GLY A 18 4.97 9.72 10.92
C GLY A 18 4.79 10.61 9.69
N VAL A 19 3.55 10.66 9.20
CA VAL A 19 3.13 11.51 8.07
C VAL A 19 2.54 12.82 8.61
N PRO A 20 3.19 13.98 8.36
CA PRO A 20 2.69 15.28 8.82
C PRO A 20 1.23 15.54 8.42
N GLY A 21 0.40 15.83 9.43
CA GLY A 21 -1.02 16.12 9.25
C GLY A 21 -1.91 14.90 8.98
N VAL A 22 -1.36 13.67 9.00
CA VAL A 22 -2.13 12.43 8.81
C VAL A 22 -2.03 11.52 10.04
N GLY A 23 -0.82 11.19 10.51
CA GLY A 23 -0.63 10.36 11.70
C GLY A 23 0.64 9.50 11.66
N ASP A 24 0.77 8.62 12.65
CA ASP A 24 1.90 7.70 12.79
C ASP A 24 1.96 6.68 11.64
N VAL A 25 3.16 6.13 11.41
CA VAL A 25 3.41 5.14 10.35
C VAL A 25 3.83 3.81 10.95
N GLY A 26 3.17 2.74 10.52
CA GLY A 26 3.53 1.38 10.91
C GLY A 26 4.56 0.75 9.98
N VAL A 27 4.46 0.97 8.68
CA VAL A 27 5.40 0.42 7.68
C VAL A 27 5.61 1.44 6.57
N VAL A 28 6.85 1.61 6.13
CA VAL A 28 7.17 2.30 4.88
C VAL A 28 7.68 1.29 3.86
N ALA A 29 6.99 1.20 2.73
CA ALA A 29 7.44 0.47 1.56
C ALA A 29 7.91 1.46 0.50
N ARG A 30 8.88 1.03 -0.32
CA ARG A 30 9.39 1.82 -1.44
C ARG A 30 9.05 1.13 -2.74
N GLN A 31 8.76 1.92 -3.77
CA GLN A 31 8.54 1.44 -5.13
C GLN A 31 7.45 0.37 -5.21
N LEU A 32 6.25 0.69 -4.71
CA LEU A 32 5.11 -0.24 -4.71
C LEU A 32 4.16 0.03 -5.88
N GLY A 33 3.74 -1.03 -6.57
CA GLY A 33 2.75 -0.93 -7.63
C GLY A 33 1.35 -0.63 -7.09
N THR A 34 0.64 0.33 -7.69
CA THR A 34 -0.72 0.72 -7.26
C THR A 34 -1.78 0.56 -8.36
N SER A 35 -1.41 0.01 -9.51
CA SER A 35 -2.34 -0.29 -10.61
C SER A 35 -3.13 -1.57 -10.38
N VAL A 36 -4.34 -1.66 -10.94
CA VAL A 36 -5.25 -2.81 -10.77
C VAL A 36 -5.33 -3.66 -12.05
N HIS A 37 -5.67 -3.03 -13.18
CA HIS A 37 -5.80 -3.67 -14.49
C HIS A 37 -4.48 -3.65 -15.27
N ALA A 38 -3.63 -2.65 -15.06
CA ALA A 38 -2.33 -2.52 -15.72
C ALA A 38 -1.20 -2.76 -14.72
N ALA A 39 -1.02 -4.01 -14.26
CA ALA A 39 0.00 -4.34 -13.27
C ALA A 39 1.38 -3.76 -13.63
N GLY A 40 1.95 -2.97 -12.72
CA GLY A 40 3.22 -2.25 -12.92
C GLY A 40 3.11 -0.93 -13.70
N GLY A 41 1.92 -0.52 -14.14
CA GLY A 41 1.68 0.72 -14.89
C GLY A 41 1.83 1.99 -14.05
N ARG A 42 1.62 1.88 -12.74
CA ARG A 42 1.87 2.92 -11.75
C ARG A 42 2.63 2.33 -10.57
N ILE A 43 3.72 3.01 -10.20
CA ILE A 43 4.55 2.74 -9.04
C ILE A 43 4.57 4.02 -8.20
N VAL A 44 4.29 3.89 -6.91
CA VAL A 44 4.47 4.98 -5.95
C VAL A 44 5.86 4.89 -5.34
N ASP A 45 6.54 6.02 -5.18
CA ASP A 45 7.91 6.04 -4.70
C ASP A 45 8.03 5.57 -3.26
N ALA A 46 7.17 6.09 -2.38
CA ALA A 46 7.02 5.62 -1.02
C ALA A 46 5.54 5.42 -0.66
N MET A 47 5.26 4.31 0.02
CA MET A 47 3.96 4.00 0.59
C MET A 47 4.08 3.86 2.10
N CYS A 48 3.34 4.70 2.83
CA CYS A 48 3.21 4.56 4.27
C CYS A 48 1.90 3.84 4.59
N VAL A 49 2.00 2.75 5.35
CA VAL A 49 0.86 2.05 5.93
C VAL A 49 0.62 2.60 7.32
N LEU A 50 -0.53 3.23 7.50
CA LEU A 50 -0.97 3.73 8.81
C LEU A 50 -1.40 2.53 9.68
N PRO A 51 -1.09 2.52 10.98
CA PRO A 51 -1.50 1.45 11.87
C PRO A 51 -3.03 1.44 12.02
N GLY A 52 -3.64 0.28 11.76
CA GLY A 52 -5.04 0.00 12.04
C GLY A 52 -5.28 -0.45 13.48
N PRO A 53 -6.53 -0.73 13.86
CA PRO A 53 -6.90 -1.08 15.24
C PRO A 53 -6.19 -2.34 15.74
N GLU A 54 -5.93 -3.31 14.86
CA GLU A 54 -5.31 -4.59 15.21
C GLU A 54 -3.81 -4.64 14.80
N TYR A 55 -3.16 -3.48 14.64
CA TYR A 55 -1.74 -3.41 14.27
C TYR A 55 -0.81 -4.14 15.26
N GLY A 56 -1.08 -4.00 16.56
CA GLY A 56 -0.33 -4.73 17.59
C GLY A 56 -0.42 -6.25 17.42
N GLU A 57 -1.61 -6.76 17.11
CA GLU A 57 -1.84 -8.19 16.88
C GLU A 57 -1.07 -8.68 15.65
N ARG A 58 -0.97 -7.85 14.59
CA ARG A 58 -0.17 -8.19 13.40
C ARG A 58 1.32 -8.32 13.74
N VAL A 59 1.84 -7.46 14.62
CA VAL A 59 3.23 -7.50 15.07
C VAL A 59 3.51 -8.75 15.92
N GLU A 60 2.56 -9.14 16.77
CA GLU A 60 2.67 -10.33 17.61
C GLU A 60 2.49 -11.66 16.85
N LEU A 61 1.80 -11.64 15.70
CA LEU A 61 1.44 -12.84 14.94
C LEU A 61 2.65 -13.66 14.51
N THR A 62 3.52 -13.09 13.67
CA THR A 62 4.75 -13.72 13.19
C THR A 62 5.61 -12.71 12.41
N SER A 63 6.93 -12.85 12.53
CA SER A 63 7.90 -12.14 11.69
C SER A 63 8.12 -12.80 10.33
N ASP A 64 7.69 -14.05 10.16
CA ASP A 64 7.86 -14.79 8.91
C ASP A 64 6.79 -14.43 7.89
N THR A 65 7.14 -14.52 6.61
CA THR A 65 6.19 -14.28 5.52
C THR A 65 5.17 -15.41 5.44
N ILE A 66 3.95 -15.14 5.89
CA ILE A 66 2.81 -16.03 5.65
C ILE A 66 2.55 -16.10 4.13
N PRO A 67 2.46 -17.30 3.53
CA PRO A 67 2.17 -17.39 2.11
C PRO A 67 0.85 -16.68 1.76
N PRO A 68 0.79 -15.83 0.71
CA PRO A 68 -0.44 -15.12 0.34
C PRO A 68 -1.64 -16.05 0.14
N ALA A 69 -1.44 -17.19 -0.53
CA ALA A 69 -2.49 -18.19 -0.72
C ALA A 69 -3.01 -18.83 0.58
N VAL A 70 -2.30 -18.70 1.71
CA VAL A 70 -2.80 -19.10 3.03
C VAL A 70 -3.68 -17.99 3.63
N LEU A 71 -3.34 -16.72 3.40
CA LEU A 71 -4.15 -15.57 3.82
C LEU A 71 -5.45 -15.44 3.01
N ASP A 72 -5.38 -15.73 1.71
CA ASP A 72 -6.53 -15.68 0.79
C ASP A 72 -7.54 -16.82 1.03
N ALA A 73 -7.11 -17.89 1.71
CA ALA A 73 -7.94 -19.06 1.96
C ALA A 73 -8.82 -18.88 3.21
N VAL A 74 -10.07 -19.34 3.12
CA VAL A 74 -11.02 -19.32 4.25
C VAL A 74 -10.75 -20.50 5.18
N VAL A 75 -9.69 -20.38 5.99
CA VAL A 75 -9.32 -21.38 6.99
C VAL A 75 -9.96 -21.03 8.34
N PRO A 76 -10.73 -21.94 8.97
CA PRO A 76 -11.35 -21.69 10.28
C PRO A 76 -10.32 -21.55 11.41
N VAL A 77 -10.57 -20.69 12.41
CA VAL A 77 -9.70 -20.52 13.60
C VAL A 77 -9.99 -21.59 14.69
N GLY A 78 -11.26 -21.92 14.91
CA GLY A 78 -11.68 -22.79 16.04
C GLY A 78 -11.75 -24.28 15.73
N GLU A 79 -12.01 -24.64 14.48
CA GLU A 79 -12.26 -26.03 14.05
C GLU A 79 -11.26 -26.45 12.99
N PHE A 80 -10.96 -27.75 12.93
CA PHE A 80 -10.08 -28.28 11.89
C PHE A 80 -10.88 -28.62 10.62
N GLU A 81 -10.42 -28.15 9.47
CA GLU A 81 -10.93 -28.54 8.15
C GLU A 81 -9.83 -29.19 7.31
N ARG A 82 -10.20 -30.07 6.38
CA ARG A 82 -9.27 -30.70 5.44
C ARG A 82 -8.55 -29.65 4.61
N ALA A 83 -7.22 -29.74 4.55
CA ALA A 83 -6.39 -28.85 3.74
C ALA A 83 -6.87 -28.76 2.28
N THR A 84 -7.27 -29.90 1.71
CA THR A 84 -7.75 -30.00 0.32
C THR A 84 -9.14 -29.41 0.08
N ARG A 85 -9.85 -28.97 1.13
CA ARG A 85 -11.11 -28.24 1.00
C ARG A 85 -10.95 -26.73 1.13
N VAL A 86 -9.88 -26.26 1.76
CA VAL A 86 -9.63 -24.82 2.00
C VAL A 86 -8.63 -24.24 1.02
N PHE A 87 -7.69 -25.05 0.51
CA PHE A 87 -6.69 -24.60 -0.44
C PHE A 87 -7.01 -25.10 -1.85
N ASP A 88 -7.03 -24.17 -2.79
CA ASP A 88 -7.24 -24.47 -4.20
C ASP A 88 -6.08 -25.22 -4.84
N GLY A 89 -6.42 -26.17 -5.71
CA GLY A 89 -5.48 -26.92 -6.55
C GLY A 89 -5.29 -28.38 -6.13
N PRO A 90 -4.21 -29.02 -6.61
CA PRO A 90 -3.98 -30.44 -6.35
C PRO A 90 -3.62 -30.71 -4.88
N PRO A 91 -3.87 -31.93 -4.34
CA PRO A 91 -3.64 -32.25 -2.94
C PRO A 91 -2.22 -31.97 -2.43
N GLU A 92 -1.20 -32.17 -3.28
CA GLU A 92 0.20 -31.90 -2.96
C GLU A 92 0.42 -30.42 -2.67
N ARG A 93 -0.24 -29.53 -3.42
CA ARG A 93 -0.20 -28.08 -3.18
C ARG A 93 -0.89 -27.72 -1.87
N ALA A 94 -2.06 -28.29 -1.60
CA ALA A 94 -2.78 -28.04 -0.36
C ALA A 94 -1.96 -28.47 0.87
N HIS A 95 -1.25 -29.61 0.79
CA HIS A 95 -0.36 -30.06 1.84
C HIS A 95 0.87 -29.15 2.00
N ALA A 96 1.49 -28.72 0.89
CA ALA A 96 2.62 -27.79 0.95
C ALA A 96 2.23 -26.42 1.52
N LEU A 97 1.02 -25.93 1.23
CA LEU A 97 0.49 -24.69 1.81
C LEU A 97 0.19 -24.86 3.31
N ALA A 98 -0.39 -25.99 3.70
CA ALA A 98 -0.61 -26.32 5.10
C ALA A 98 0.71 -26.33 5.89
N GLU A 99 1.73 -27.01 5.38
CA GLU A 99 3.06 -27.09 6.00
C GLU A 99 3.71 -25.70 6.11
N ARG A 100 3.77 -24.94 5.01
CA ARG A 100 4.34 -23.58 5.04
C ARG A 100 3.59 -22.63 5.96
N GLY A 101 2.26 -22.75 6.05
CA GLY A 101 1.48 -21.95 7.00
C GLY A 101 1.69 -22.39 8.45
N ALA A 102 2.06 -23.65 8.69
CA ALA A 102 2.46 -24.13 10.00
C ALA A 102 3.84 -23.64 10.39
N ASP A 103 4.78 -23.60 9.44
CA ASP A 103 6.14 -23.12 9.65
C ASP A 103 6.17 -21.66 10.13
N THR A 104 5.18 -20.84 9.73
CA THR A 104 5.05 -19.45 10.22
C THR A 104 4.33 -19.33 11.56
N GLY A 105 3.78 -20.42 12.10
CA GLY A 105 2.94 -20.42 13.31
C GLY A 105 1.49 -19.94 13.07
N PHE A 106 1.11 -19.61 11.83
CA PHE A 106 -0.22 -19.11 11.53
C PHE A 106 -1.27 -20.23 11.41
N LEU A 107 -0.85 -21.44 11.01
CA LEU A 107 -1.71 -22.61 10.94
C LEU A 107 -1.30 -23.68 11.95
N ASP A 108 -2.31 -24.26 12.61
CA ASP A 108 -2.17 -25.57 13.24
C ASP A 108 -2.46 -26.64 12.21
N VAL A 109 -1.55 -27.60 12.06
CA VAL A 109 -1.71 -28.76 11.16
C VAL A 109 -1.76 -30.04 11.98
N ALA A 110 -2.74 -30.90 11.66
CA ALA A 110 -2.87 -32.21 12.29
C ALA A 110 -3.27 -33.29 11.28
N ARG A 111 -3.19 -34.55 11.72
CA ARG A 111 -3.69 -35.71 10.97
C ARG A 111 -4.90 -36.30 11.68
N ARG A 112 -6.06 -36.32 11.01
CA ARG A 112 -7.31 -36.89 11.54
C ARG A 112 -7.92 -37.82 10.51
N ASN A 113 -8.20 -39.07 10.90
CA ASN A 113 -8.76 -40.11 10.01
C ASN A 113 -7.99 -40.23 8.67
N GLY A 114 -6.66 -40.16 8.72
CA GLY A 114 -5.80 -40.23 7.53
C GLY A 114 -5.86 -38.99 6.61
N GLN A 115 -6.42 -37.87 7.07
CA GLN A 115 -6.52 -36.62 6.31
C GLN A 115 -5.67 -35.53 6.98
N THR A 116 -5.03 -34.66 6.17
CA THR A 116 -4.35 -33.45 6.67
C THR A 116 -5.42 -32.43 6.91
N VAL A 117 -5.52 -31.97 8.15
CA VAL A 117 -6.47 -30.96 8.56
C VAL A 117 -5.73 -29.76 9.10
N VAL A 118 -6.28 -28.57 8.86
CA VAL A 118 -5.72 -27.29 9.24
C VAL A 118 -6.75 -26.44 9.96
N ARG A 119 -6.28 -25.54 10.81
CA ARG A 119 -7.02 -24.40 11.35
C ARG A 119 -6.06 -23.22 11.52
N GLN A 120 -6.56 -22.00 11.55
CA GLN A 120 -5.76 -20.84 11.94
C GLN A 120 -5.52 -20.85 13.45
N THR A 121 -4.34 -20.40 13.89
CA THR A 121 -4.05 -20.24 15.33
C THR A 121 -4.74 -19.01 15.92
N THR A 122 -4.90 -17.97 15.10
CA THR A 122 -5.69 -16.77 15.38
C THR A 122 -6.27 -16.21 14.08
N ARG A 123 -7.28 -15.34 14.17
CA ARG A 123 -7.78 -14.62 12.99
C ARG A 123 -6.67 -13.71 12.45
N TYR A 124 -6.54 -13.61 11.13
CA TYR A 124 -5.65 -12.60 10.56
C TYR A 124 -6.19 -11.20 10.86
N PRO A 125 -5.40 -10.30 11.48
CA PRO A 125 -5.90 -9.03 11.99
C PRO A 125 -6.18 -8.02 10.89
N GLU A 126 -7.17 -7.16 11.08
CA GLU A 126 -7.44 -5.95 10.31
C GLU A 126 -6.50 -4.83 10.77
N TRP A 127 -5.25 -4.92 10.31
CA TRP A 127 -4.15 -4.11 10.82
C TRP A 127 -3.81 -2.87 9.98
N VAL A 128 -4.42 -2.71 8.80
CA VAL A 128 -4.18 -1.57 7.90
C VAL A 128 -5.18 -0.46 8.21
N GLY A 129 -4.68 0.68 8.69
CA GLY A 129 -5.51 1.85 9.02
C GLY A 129 -5.71 2.83 7.86
N GLY A 130 -4.84 2.75 6.86
CA GLY A 130 -4.91 3.56 5.64
C GLY A 130 -3.59 3.57 4.89
N LEU A 131 -3.64 3.98 3.62
CA LEU A 131 -2.50 4.02 2.71
C LEU A 131 -2.19 5.46 2.29
N VAL A 132 -0.95 5.88 2.51
CA VAL A 132 -0.43 7.19 2.07
C VAL A 132 0.62 6.97 1.00
N GLY A 133 0.36 7.45 -0.21
CA GLY A 133 1.36 7.47 -1.28
C GLY A 133 2.09 8.80 -1.34
N VAL A 134 3.42 8.73 -1.42
CA VAL A 134 4.30 9.89 -1.58
C VAL A 134 5.08 9.73 -2.88
N GLU A 135 4.92 10.69 -3.78
CA GLU A 135 5.70 10.83 -5.01
C GLU A 135 6.84 11.81 -4.77
N ASN A 136 8.06 11.37 -5.02
CA ASN A 136 9.27 12.15 -4.80
C ASN A 136 9.65 12.90 -6.08
N LYS A 137 9.52 14.23 -6.05
CA LYS A 137 9.92 15.11 -7.15
C LYS A 137 10.84 16.22 -6.64
N PRO A 138 12.13 15.93 -6.38
CA PRO A 138 13.04 16.93 -5.82
C PRO A 138 13.17 18.17 -6.72
N ASP A 139 13.13 18.00 -8.04
CA ASP A 139 13.13 19.09 -9.03
C ASP A 139 11.78 19.23 -9.75
N LEU A 140 11.01 20.28 -9.42
CA LEU A 140 9.76 20.63 -10.11
C LEU A 140 9.97 21.41 -11.42
N GLY A 141 11.19 21.82 -11.74
CA GLY A 141 11.53 22.41 -13.03
C GLY A 141 11.40 21.41 -14.19
N THR A 142 11.59 20.12 -13.90
CA THR A 142 11.44 19.02 -14.86
C THR A 142 10.47 17.96 -14.31
N PRO A 143 9.18 18.30 -14.13
CA PRO A 143 8.25 17.47 -13.36
C PRO A 143 7.84 16.17 -14.09
N GLY A 144 8.25 16.00 -15.35
CA GLY A 144 7.90 14.83 -16.17
C GLY A 144 6.39 14.62 -16.23
N SER A 145 5.95 13.41 -15.89
CA SER A 145 4.54 12.98 -15.88
C SER A 145 3.81 13.24 -14.56
N LEU A 146 4.35 14.05 -13.64
CA LEU A 146 3.82 14.23 -12.28
C LEU A 146 2.31 14.55 -12.25
N ASP A 147 1.86 15.50 -13.07
CA ASP A 147 0.43 15.86 -13.13
C ASP A 147 -0.45 14.67 -13.49
N ALA A 148 -0.04 13.90 -14.50
CA ALA A 148 -0.77 12.70 -14.94
C ALA A 148 -0.75 11.60 -13.88
N GLN A 149 0.38 11.38 -13.20
CA GLN A 149 0.49 10.41 -12.11
C GLN A 149 -0.44 10.78 -10.94
N MET A 150 -0.46 12.05 -10.53
CA MET A 150 -1.30 12.49 -9.42
C MET A 150 -2.79 12.48 -9.76
N ARG A 151 -3.15 12.76 -11.03
CA ARG A 151 -4.53 12.55 -11.52
C ARG A 151 -4.90 11.08 -11.53
N HIS A 152 -3.99 10.19 -11.94
CA HIS A 152 -4.22 8.76 -11.90
C HIS A 152 -4.49 8.29 -10.47
N ASP A 153 -3.66 8.67 -9.51
CA ASP A 153 -3.81 8.28 -8.10
C ASP A 153 -5.14 8.77 -7.50
N ALA A 154 -5.48 10.04 -7.75
CA ALA A 154 -6.74 10.61 -7.27
C ALA A 154 -7.97 9.97 -7.94
N SER A 155 -7.86 9.61 -9.23
CA SER A 155 -8.93 8.97 -10.00
C SER A 155 -9.13 7.50 -9.63
N LEU A 156 -8.04 6.80 -9.33
CA LEU A 156 -8.06 5.37 -9.04
C LEU A 156 -8.60 5.06 -7.64
N GLY A 157 -8.33 5.92 -6.65
CA GLY A 157 -8.88 5.77 -5.30
C GLY A 157 -8.31 4.58 -4.52
N VAL A 158 -7.13 4.08 -4.87
CA VAL A 158 -6.43 3.00 -4.14
C VAL A 158 -5.71 3.53 -2.89
N LEU A 159 -5.32 4.81 -2.88
CA LEU A 159 -4.66 5.46 -1.76
C LEU A 159 -5.68 6.27 -0.96
N ASP A 160 -5.54 6.33 0.36
CA ASP A 160 -6.32 7.26 1.20
C ASP A 160 -5.79 8.68 1.08
N TYR A 161 -4.47 8.85 0.90
CA TYR A 161 -3.82 10.14 0.74
C TYR A 161 -2.72 10.05 -0.32
N ALA A 162 -2.59 11.10 -1.13
CA ALA A 162 -1.51 11.25 -2.10
C ALA A 162 -0.77 12.56 -1.85
N ILE A 163 0.56 12.52 -1.86
CA ILE A 163 1.43 13.65 -1.55
C ILE A 163 2.55 13.74 -2.59
N VAL A 164 2.93 14.97 -2.93
CA VAL A 164 4.17 15.26 -3.66
C VAL A 164 5.18 15.86 -2.69
N ALA A 165 6.37 15.24 -2.60
CA ALA A 165 7.48 15.77 -1.81
C ALA A 165 8.57 16.34 -2.73
N THR A 166 9.05 17.56 -2.45
CA THR A 166 10.01 18.25 -3.32
C THR A 166 11.04 19.09 -2.54
N GLU A 167 12.26 19.25 -3.07
CA GLU A 167 13.23 20.25 -2.58
C GLU A 167 13.00 21.62 -3.24
N SER A 168 12.21 21.65 -4.32
CA SER A 168 11.98 22.86 -5.12
C SER A 168 11.08 23.86 -4.39
N HIS A 169 11.30 25.14 -4.66
CA HIS A 169 10.35 26.16 -4.26
C HIS A 169 8.98 25.92 -4.94
N VAL A 170 7.93 25.83 -4.13
CA VAL A 170 6.57 25.55 -4.61
C VAL A 170 5.87 26.87 -4.95
N THR A 171 5.49 27.02 -6.21
CA THR A 171 4.74 28.19 -6.69
C THR A 171 3.25 27.88 -6.79
N ARG A 172 2.41 28.93 -6.84
CA ARG A 172 0.98 28.76 -7.13
C ARG A 172 0.72 28.02 -8.45
N ALA A 173 1.57 28.23 -9.46
CA ALA A 173 1.43 27.53 -10.74
C ALA A 173 1.67 26.02 -10.62
N HIS A 174 2.56 25.59 -9.72
CA HIS A 174 2.75 24.17 -9.42
C HIS A 174 1.51 23.60 -8.74
N LEU A 175 0.99 24.28 -7.72
CA LEU A 175 -0.20 23.85 -6.98
C LEU A 175 -1.45 23.70 -7.86
N ASN A 176 -1.65 24.64 -8.80
CA ASN A 176 -2.81 24.64 -9.70
C ASN A 176 -2.82 23.50 -10.72
N ARG A 177 -1.72 22.80 -10.93
CA ARG A 177 -1.67 21.62 -11.82
C ARG A 177 -2.21 20.39 -11.09
N LEU A 178 -1.80 20.21 -9.84
CA LEU A 178 -2.15 19.06 -9.04
C LEU A 178 -3.63 19.07 -8.62
N PRO A 179 -4.29 17.90 -8.49
CA PRO A 179 -5.60 17.81 -7.86
C PRO A 179 -5.61 18.45 -6.46
N ASP A 180 -6.74 19.03 -6.05
CA ASP A 180 -6.85 19.78 -4.78
C ASP A 180 -6.60 18.90 -3.55
N ALA A 181 -6.98 17.62 -3.62
CA ALA A 181 -6.79 16.67 -2.52
C ALA A 181 -5.31 16.27 -2.30
N VAL A 182 -4.44 16.49 -3.29
CA VAL A 182 -3.04 16.05 -3.23
C VAL A 182 -2.24 16.97 -2.30
N GLY A 183 -1.62 16.40 -1.27
CA GLY A 183 -0.71 17.12 -0.39
C GLY A 183 0.55 17.56 -1.12
N VAL A 184 1.16 18.65 -0.69
CA VAL A 184 2.44 19.12 -1.23
C VAL A 184 3.35 19.49 -0.07
N TRP A 185 4.52 18.86 -0.05
CA TRP A 185 5.56 19.09 0.93
C TRP A 185 6.78 19.69 0.27
N ARG A 186 7.31 20.73 0.89
CA ARG A 186 8.67 21.19 0.61
C ARG A 186 9.58 20.58 1.66
N VAL A 187 10.67 19.97 1.22
CA VAL A 187 11.58 19.21 2.07
C VAL A 187 12.95 19.87 2.05
N ASP A 188 13.44 20.24 3.23
CA ASP A 188 14.80 20.73 3.44
C ASP A 188 15.46 19.90 4.53
N PHE A 189 16.35 19.00 4.14
CA PHE A 189 16.96 18.09 5.10
C PHE A 189 18.13 18.69 5.90
N GLU A 190 18.40 19.99 5.74
CA GLU A 190 19.32 20.72 6.60
C GLU A 190 18.62 21.29 7.84
N ASP A 191 17.28 21.31 7.85
CA ASP A 191 16.46 21.68 9.00
C ASP A 191 16.22 20.49 9.95
N ASP A 192 16.04 20.78 11.24
CA ASP A 192 15.72 19.77 12.27
C ASP A 192 14.35 19.11 12.03
N ASP A 193 13.39 19.88 11.53
CA ASP A 193 12.09 19.41 11.03
C ASP A 193 12.07 19.61 9.50
N PRO A 194 12.44 18.58 8.73
CA PRO A 194 12.75 18.75 7.33
C PRO A 194 11.52 18.91 6.43
N ILE A 195 10.29 18.73 6.93
CA ILE A 195 9.08 18.75 6.10
C ILE A 195 8.23 20.00 6.38
N GLU A 196 8.24 20.94 5.42
CA GLU A 196 7.29 22.04 5.36
C GLU A 196 6.02 21.63 4.61
N VAL A 197 4.88 21.59 5.30
CA VAL A 197 3.57 21.30 4.67
C VAL A 197 3.03 22.53 3.95
N VAL A 198 3.35 22.66 2.65
CA VAL A 198 2.85 23.75 1.79
C VAL A 198 1.33 23.61 1.55
N ARG A 199 0.86 22.38 1.36
CA ARG A 199 -0.57 22.03 1.27
C ARG A 199 -0.81 20.71 1.97
N ALA A 200 -1.71 20.71 2.97
CA ALA A 200 -2.10 19.48 3.64
C ALA A 200 -2.87 18.55 2.68
N PRO A 201 -2.62 17.23 2.70
CA PRO A 201 -3.40 16.29 1.90
C PRO A 201 -4.83 16.18 2.45
N SER A 202 -5.78 15.97 1.56
CA SER A 202 -7.16 15.59 1.92
C SER A 202 -7.38 14.12 1.58
N ARG A 203 -8.25 13.45 2.33
CA ARG A 203 -8.56 12.04 2.08
C ARG A 203 -9.22 11.89 0.71
N LEU A 204 -8.72 10.97 -0.11
CA LEU A 204 -9.31 10.60 -1.38
C LEU A 204 -10.57 9.76 -1.16
N ASP A 205 -11.48 9.76 -2.13
CA ASP A 205 -12.66 8.89 -2.08
C ASP A 205 -12.26 7.47 -2.50
N THR A 206 -12.02 6.63 -1.49
CA THR A 206 -11.69 5.21 -1.65
C THR A 206 -12.92 4.30 -1.58
N SER A 207 -14.10 4.87 -1.32
CA SER A 207 -15.36 4.13 -1.15
C SER A 207 -16.18 4.03 -2.43
N GLY A 208 -15.99 4.98 -3.35
CA GLY A 208 -16.61 5.00 -4.67
C GLY A 208 -15.89 4.13 -5.70
N PRO A 209 -16.48 3.94 -6.89
CA PRO A 209 -15.78 3.33 -8.01
C PRO A 209 -14.63 4.23 -8.48
N GLY A 210 -13.43 3.65 -8.57
CA GLY A 210 -12.27 4.30 -9.16
C GLY A 210 -12.23 4.16 -10.68
N LEU A 211 -11.44 5.01 -11.34
CA LEU A 211 -11.12 4.91 -12.76
C LEU A 211 -9.62 4.80 -12.93
N GLU A 212 -9.18 3.67 -13.48
CA GLU A 212 -7.79 3.47 -13.88
C GLU A 212 -7.56 3.98 -15.29
N VAL A 213 -6.70 4.97 -15.43
CA VAL A 213 -6.26 5.48 -16.74
C VAL A 213 -5.20 4.52 -17.30
N LEU A 214 -5.48 3.92 -18.47
CA LEU A 214 -4.59 2.96 -19.13
C LEU A 214 -3.64 3.65 -20.11
N ASP A 215 -4.20 4.49 -20.99
CA ASP A 215 -3.45 5.31 -21.94
C ASP A 215 -4.18 6.63 -22.19
N ALA A 216 -3.42 7.62 -22.68
CA ALA A 216 -3.96 8.91 -23.06
C ALA A 216 -3.27 9.42 -24.32
N GLU A 217 -4.08 9.86 -25.27
CA GLU A 217 -3.67 10.53 -26.50
C GLU A 217 -4.49 11.82 -26.68
N PRO A 218 -4.04 12.81 -27.45
CA PRO A 218 -4.79 14.04 -27.64
C PRO A 218 -6.23 13.76 -28.10
N GLY A 219 -7.21 14.10 -27.26
CA GLY A 219 -8.64 13.91 -27.53
C GLY A 219 -9.23 12.56 -27.13
N LYS A 220 -8.44 11.63 -26.56
CA LYS A 220 -8.95 10.32 -26.11
C LYS A 220 -8.16 9.79 -24.89
N THR A 221 -8.88 9.27 -23.91
CA THR A 221 -8.31 8.62 -22.73
C THR A 221 -8.98 7.28 -22.53
N ASN A 222 -8.22 6.20 -22.58
CA ASN A 222 -8.76 4.87 -22.29
C ASN A 222 -8.73 4.65 -20.78
N VAL A 223 -9.91 4.39 -20.20
CA VAL A 223 -10.08 4.16 -18.76
C VAL A 223 -10.79 2.84 -18.50
N ARG A 224 -10.53 2.23 -17.33
CA ARG A 224 -11.29 1.09 -16.82
C ARG A 224 -11.82 1.39 -15.43
N ALA A 225 -13.07 1.04 -15.19
CA ALA A 225 -13.64 1.09 -13.85
C ALA A 225 -12.94 0.08 -12.94
N VAL A 226 -12.66 0.52 -11.73
CA VAL A 226 -12.19 -0.27 -10.60
C VAL A 226 -13.25 -0.17 -9.52
N THR A 227 -13.70 -1.33 -9.06
CA THR A 227 -14.66 -1.44 -7.95
C THR A 227 -14.00 -2.27 -6.87
N ALA A 228 -14.24 -1.94 -5.60
CA ALA A 228 -13.92 -2.85 -4.53
C ALA A 228 -14.49 -4.24 -4.85
N ALA A 229 -13.68 -5.29 -4.67
CA ALA A 229 -14.19 -6.65 -4.75
C ALA A 229 -15.27 -6.81 -3.67
N ALA A 230 -16.44 -7.34 -4.07
CA ALA A 230 -17.57 -7.57 -3.18
C ALA A 230 -17.31 -8.69 -2.17
#